data_AF-A0A6A5X0H0-F1
#
_entry.id   AF-A0A6A5X0H0-F1
#
_cell.length_a   1.000
_cell.length_b   1.000
_cell.length_c   1.000
_cell.angle_alpha   90.00
_cell.angle_beta   90.00
_cell.angle_gamma   90.00
#
_symmetry.space_group_name_H-M   'P 1'
#
loop_
_entity.id
_entity.type
_entity.pdbx_description
1 polymer ?
#
loop_
_entity_poly.entity_id
_entity_poly.type
_entity_poly.pdbx_seq_one_letter_code
_entity_poly.pdbx_strand_id
1 'polypeptide(L)'
;MPRFLAPRSSTAHRAAVLCLYKALLTRCSTAPLPDEPRNALRNAIRQKFRKNKRLQSQYQLGIVFRAGYEALDHLETPDPTFLARLVVSLPKGLTKPPPVRSLPPSPPPSPAPKPAMLDVRPYPQMLSGPRHVPVLVSAGEIPYLRTTKPEPVAVSGMIRQLLASREKRFGEKVLFMNYWLPIARAEDEWDDIMYREFGIVDQDWDKSGNRGTWGHALERAEKENLEAANRSRAKAKAVTVRMQRIVEEETKLAVREGVTVVRGRKGRPGSRVIARPVKKTLSTS
;
A
#
# COMPACT_ATOMS: atom_id res chain seq x y z
N MET A 1 19.44 19.23 -10.41
CA MET A 1 18.73 19.88 -9.27
C MET A 1 18.92 19.08 -7.98
N PRO A 2 19.65 19.58 -6.95
CA PRO A 2 19.72 18.88 -5.67
C PRO A 2 18.31 18.75 -5.09
N ARG A 3 17.89 17.51 -4.82
CA ARG A 3 16.55 17.21 -4.32
C ARG A 3 16.42 17.77 -2.90
N PHE A 4 15.79 18.93 -2.75
CA PHE A 4 15.31 19.42 -1.45
C PHE A 4 14.15 18.53 -0.98
N LEU A 5 14.48 17.31 -0.54
CA LEU A 5 13.53 16.43 0.12
C LEU A 5 13.10 17.10 1.41
N ALA A 6 11.79 17.21 1.62
CA ALA A 6 11.25 17.58 2.92
C ALA A 6 11.92 16.71 3.99
N PRO A 7 12.38 17.24 5.13
CA PRO A 7 13.09 16.45 6.15
C PRO A 7 12.35 15.18 6.56
N ARG A 8 11.01 15.21 6.51
CA ARG A 8 10.15 14.05 6.78
C ARG A 8 10.30 12.90 5.77
N SER A 9 10.60 13.19 4.50
CA SER A 9 10.85 12.18 3.47
C SER A 9 12.32 11.76 3.38
N SER A 10 13.24 12.47 4.05
CA SER A 10 14.63 12.06 4.18
C SER A 10 14.77 10.88 5.15
N THR A 11 15.27 9.75 4.63
CA THR A 11 15.56 8.55 5.43
C THR A 11 16.66 8.80 6.46
N ALA A 12 17.70 9.56 6.09
CA ALA A 12 18.80 9.94 6.96
C ALA A 12 18.32 10.78 8.15
N HIS A 13 17.48 11.78 7.90
CA HIS A 13 16.88 12.58 8.97
C HIS A 13 16.07 11.71 9.93
N ARG A 14 15.20 10.84 9.39
CA ARG A 14 14.39 9.92 10.21
C ARG A 14 15.26 9.00 11.07
N ALA A 15 16.36 8.48 10.54
CA ALA A 15 17.29 7.64 11.28
C ALA A 15 17.98 8.43 12.41
N ALA A 16 18.49 9.63 12.13
CA ALA A 16 19.15 10.49 13.12
C ALA A 16 18.21 10.85 14.28
N VAL A 17 16.97 11.25 13.98
CA VAL A 17 15.94 11.56 15.01
C VAL A 17 15.66 10.33 15.87
N LEU A 18 15.52 9.14 15.27
CA LEU A 18 15.25 7.91 16.02
C LEU A 18 16.43 7.50 16.90
N CYS A 19 17.66 7.67 16.42
CA CYS A 19 18.87 7.37 17.19
C CYS A 19 18.98 8.30 18.40
N LEU A 20 18.85 9.61 18.20
CA LEU A 20 18.86 10.59 19.29
C LEU A 20 17.74 10.34 20.30
N TYR A 21 16.52 10.06 19.82
CA TYR A 21 15.37 9.74 20.68
C TYR A 21 15.64 8.50 21.54
N LYS A 22 16.18 7.43 20.94
CA LYS A 22 16.52 6.20 21.66
C LYS A 22 17.64 6.46 22.67
N ALA A 23 18.72 7.13 22.27
CA ALA A 23 19.86 7.44 23.13
C ALA A 23 19.44 8.24 24.38
N LEU A 24 18.65 9.29 24.19
CA LEU A 24 18.10 10.07 25.29
C LEU A 24 17.26 9.20 26.23
N LEU A 25 16.32 8.40 25.70
CA LEU A 25 15.48 7.53 26.54
C LEU A 25 16.28 6.46 27.29
N THR A 26 17.31 5.88 26.67
CA THR A 26 18.18 4.91 27.32
C THR A 26 18.99 5.56 28.43
N ARG A 27 19.57 6.74 28.20
CA ARG A 27 20.35 7.45 29.23
C ARG A 27 19.48 7.93 30.38
N CYS A 28 18.24 8.35 30.10
CA CYS A 28 17.27 8.69 31.14
C CYS A 28 16.91 7.50 32.02
N SER A 29 16.93 6.27 31.48
CA SER A 29 16.64 5.07 32.27
C SER A 29 17.80 4.68 33.20
N THR A 30 19.03 5.03 32.85
CA THR A 30 20.25 4.73 33.63
C THR A 30 20.67 5.85 34.57
N ALA A 31 20.03 7.02 34.52
CA ALA A 31 20.38 8.17 35.34
C ALA A 31 20.17 7.89 36.85
N PRO A 32 21.06 8.39 37.74
CA PRO A 32 20.97 8.21 39.19
C PRO A 32 19.90 9.15 39.80
N LEU A 33 18.64 8.93 39.42
CA LEU A 33 17.47 9.71 39.86
C LEU A 33 16.39 8.78 40.43
N PRO A 34 15.57 9.22 41.40
CA PRO A 34 14.37 8.50 41.82
C PRO A 34 13.38 8.23 40.67
N ASP A 35 12.52 7.24 40.80
CA ASP A 35 11.67 6.76 39.69
C ASP A 35 10.66 7.80 39.17
N GLU A 36 10.08 8.62 40.06
CA GLU A 36 9.14 9.69 39.71
C GLU A 36 9.76 10.80 38.83
N PRO A 37 10.86 11.48 39.23
CA PRO A 37 11.51 12.47 38.38
C PRO A 37 12.09 11.84 37.11
N ARG A 38 12.53 10.58 37.16
CA ARG A 38 12.99 9.83 35.98
C ARG A 38 11.87 9.64 34.96
N ASN A 39 10.67 9.29 35.41
CA ASN A 39 9.48 9.17 34.55
C ASN A 39 9.02 10.52 34.00
N ALA A 40 9.06 11.58 34.80
CA ALA A 40 8.73 12.94 34.38
C ALA A 40 9.65 13.44 33.27
N LEU A 41 10.96 13.22 33.40
CA LEU A 41 11.97 13.57 32.40
C LEU A 41 11.78 12.77 31.11
N ARG A 42 11.52 11.46 31.22
CA ARG A 42 11.19 10.59 30.09
C ARG A 42 9.95 11.07 29.33
N ASN A 43 8.92 11.50 30.04
CA ASN A 43 7.70 12.06 29.44
C ASN A 43 7.98 13.39 28.75
N ALA A 44 8.80 14.26 29.35
CA ALA A 44 9.17 15.55 28.76
C ALA A 44 9.87 15.38 27.41
N ILE A 45 10.81 14.44 27.30
CA ILE A 45 11.46 14.09 26.04
C ILE A 45 10.43 13.59 25.02
N ARG A 46 9.61 12.60 25.39
CA ARG A 46 8.57 12.08 24.49
C ARG A 46 7.63 13.17 23.98
N GLN A 47 7.25 14.11 24.84
CA GLN A 47 6.39 15.22 24.46
C GLN A 47 7.10 16.24 23.56
N LYS A 48 8.37 16.57 23.82
CA LYS A 48 9.16 17.48 22.96
C LYS A 48 9.31 16.91 21.55
N PHE A 49 9.65 15.64 21.40
CA PHE A 49 9.70 14.98 20.08
C PHE A 49 8.33 14.94 19.39
N ARG A 50 7.23 14.77 20.13
CA ARG A 50 5.87 14.84 19.58
C ARG A 50 5.52 16.24 19.06
N LYS A 51 5.83 17.30 19.82
CA LYS A 51 5.62 18.69 19.40
C LYS A 51 6.41 19.02 18.13
N ASN A 52 7.65 18.53 18.05
CA ASN A 52 8.56 18.82 16.95
C ASN A 52 8.33 17.96 15.69
N LYS A 53 7.33 17.06 15.69
CA LYS A 53 7.04 16.14 14.56
C LYS A 53 6.70 16.85 13.24
N ARG A 54 6.18 18.08 13.31
CA ARG A 54 5.76 18.87 12.14
C ARG A 54 6.80 19.90 11.69
N LEU A 55 7.95 20.00 12.36
CA LEU A 55 9.00 20.93 11.95
C LEU A 55 9.61 20.46 10.61
N GLN A 56 9.63 21.35 9.61
CA GLN A 56 10.22 21.10 8.29
C GLN A 56 11.36 22.07 7.96
N SER A 57 11.54 23.14 8.74
CA SER A 57 12.63 24.12 8.51
C SER A 57 13.98 23.54 8.93
N GLN A 58 14.95 23.51 8.00
CA GLN A 58 16.30 23.01 8.26
C GLN A 58 17.01 23.78 9.38
N TYR A 59 16.86 25.10 9.42
CA TYR A 59 17.43 25.94 10.48
C TYR A 59 16.89 25.57 11.86
N GLN A 60 15.56 25.45 11.99
CA GLN A 60 14.93 25.05 13.25
C GLN A 60 15.33 23.63 13.67
N LEU A 61 15.47 22.71 12.70
CA LEU A 61 15.97 21.37 12.97
C LEU A 61 17.39 21.42 13.52
N GLY A 62 18.28 22.22 12.95
CA GLY A 62 19.66 22.40 13.44
C GLY A 62 19.71 22.84 14.90
N ILE A 63 18.92 23.85 15.27
CA ILE A 63 18.81 24.33 16.66
C ILE A 63 18.31 23.22 17.59
N VAL A 64 17.25 22.51 17.18
CA VAL A 64 16.65 21.44 18.00
C VAL A 64 17.59 20.25 18.17
N PHE A 65 18.35 19.89 17.13
CA PHE A 65 19.37 18.84 17.21
C PHE A 65 20.50 19.24 18.15
N ARG A 66 21.02 20.47 18.01
CA ARG A 66 22.05 20.99 18.91
C ARG A 66 21.61 20.94 20.37
N ALA A 67 20.42 21.46 20.66
CA ALA A 67 19.84 21.38 22.01
C ALA A 67 19.63 19.92 22.49
N GLY A 68 19.34 19.00 21.57
CA GLY A 68 19.20 17.58 21.87
C GLY A 68 20.53 16.89 22.21
N TYR A 69 21.62 17.27 21.54
CA TYR A 69 22.97 16.78 21.86
C TYR A 69 23.50 17.39 23.15
N GLU A 70 23.31 18.69 23.37
CA GLU A 70 23.64 19.33 24.65
C GLU A 70 22.90 18.65 25.83
N ALA A 71 21.63 18.29 25.64
CA ALA A 71 20.88 17.52 26.64
C ALA A 71 21.41 16.09 26.82
N LEU A 72 21.97 15.47 25.78
CA LEU A 72 22.57 14.14 25.86
C LEU A 72 23.89 14.18 26.65
N ASP A 73 24.72 15.20 26.42
CA ASP A 73 25.98 15.39 27.14
C ASP A 73 25.74 15.52 28.65
N HIS A 74 24.74 16.33 29.06
CA HIS A 74 24.34 16.45 30.46
C HIS A 74 23.78 15.15 31.08
N LEU A 75 23.30 14.21 30.26
CA LEU A 75 22.82 12.91 30.71
C LEU A 75 23.93 11.84 30.73
N GLU A 76 25.02 12.04 29.98
CA GLU A 76 26.17 11.14 29.97
C GLU A 76 27.12 11.39 31.15
N THR A 77 27.26 12.64 31.58
CA THR A 77 27.89 13.02 32.85
C THR A 77 26.80 13.50 33.83
N PRO A 78 26.06 12.58 34.48
CA PRO A 78 24.88 12.95 35.24
C PRO A 78 25.27 13.63 36.56
N ASP A 79 25.13 14.95 36.62
CA ASP A 79 25.15 15.69 37.88
C ASP A 79 23.76 15.58 38.55
N PRO A 80 23.59 14.77 39.61
CA PRO A 80 22.27 14.44 40.16
C PRO A 80 21.54 15.67 40.70
N THR A 81 22.28 16.64 41.24
CA THR A 81 21.76 17.92 41.75
C THR A 81 21.24 18.81 40.64
N PHE A 82 21.94 18.87 39.50
CA PHE A 82 21.52 19.62 38.32
C PHE A 82 20.26 19.01 37.71
N LEU A 83 20.23 17.68 37.55
CA LEU A 83 19.08 16.98 36.99
C LEU A 83 17.82 17.12 37.85
N ALA A 84 17.95 17.07 39.18
CA ALA A 84 16.82 17.31 40.09
C ALA A 84 16.26 18.73 39.94
N ARG A 85 17.12 19.75 39.86
CA ARG A 85 16.70 21.15 39.60
C ARG A 85 16.04 21.29 38.23
N LEU A 86 16.57 20.60 37.22
CA LEU A 86 16.04 20.62 35.87
C LEU A 86 14.61 20.06 35.83
N VAL A 87 14.35 18.93 36.49
CA VAL A 87 13.00 18.33 36.55
C VAL A 87 11.99 19.27 37.20
N VAL A 88 12.39 20.00 38.25
CA VAL A 88 11.52 20.99 38.91
C VAL A 88 11.26 22.20 38.00
N SER A 89 12.25 22.63 37.21
CA SER A 89 12.12 23.76 36.29
C SER A 89 11.24 23.45 35.06
N LEU A 90 11.02 22.17 34.73
CA LEU A 90 10.26 21.78 33.55
C LEU A 90 8.76 22.11 33.70
N PRO A 91 8.11 22.62 32.64
CA PRO A 91 6.68 22.93 32.70
C PRO A 91 5.87 21.64 32.87
N LYS A 92 4.89 21.68 33.79
CA LYS A 92 4.00 20.54 34.13
C LYS A 92 3.29 19.92 32.94
N GLY A 93 3.10 20.68 31.86
CA GLY A 93 2.53 20.17 30.60
C GLY A 93 3.39 19.08 29.96
N LEU A 94 4.72 19.16 30.09
CA LEU A 94 5.68 18.22 29.49
C LEU A 94 5.89 16.96 30.32
N THR A 95 5.79 17.05 31.65
CA THR A 95 6.09 15.95 32.57
C THR A 95 4.94 14.94 32.69
N LYS A 96 3.70 15.35 32.39
CA LYS A 96 2.53 14.46 32.41
C LYS A 96 2.64 13.34 31.36
N PRO A 97 2.27 12.09 31.70
CA PRO A 97 2.14 11.05 30.70
C PRO A 97 1.09 11.45 29.66
N PRO A 98 1.25 11.05 28.38
CA PRO A 98 0.19 11.29 27.39
C PRO A 98 -1.10 10.63 27.88
N PRO A 99 -2.27 11.27 27.70
CA PRO A 99 -3.54 10.64 28.05
C PRO A 99 -3.63 9.32 27.28
N VAL A 100 -3.84 8.22 28.01
CA VAL A 100 -4.13 6.93 27.40
C VAL A 100 -5.44 7.14 26.64
N ARG A 101 -5.38 7.15 25.30
CA ARG A 101 -6.60 7.08 24.50
C ARG A 101 -7.25 5.76 24.87
N SER A 102 -8.38 5.81 25.59
CA SER A 102 -9.25 4.66 25.70
C SER A 102 -9.66 4.31 24.27
N LEU A 103 -9.12 3.20 23.77
CA LEU A 103 -9.70 2.58 22.61
C LEU A 103 -11.15 2.25 22.99
N PRO A 104 -12.14 2.47 22.11
CA PRO A 104 -13.47 1.94 22.35
C PRO A 104 -13.34 0.46 22.71
N PRO A 105 -14.13 -0.05 23.67
CA PRO A 105 -14.07 -1.46 24.06
C PRO A 105 -14.12 -2.29 22.78
N SER A 106 -13.12 -3.16 22.60
CA SER A 106 -13.11 -4.05 21.45
C SER A 106 -14.47 -4.72 21.38
N PRO A 107 -15.10 -4.80 20.18
CA PRO A 107 -16.32 -5.59 20.04
C PRO A 107 -16.07 -6.98 20.64
N PRO A 108 -17.08 -7.62 21.23
CA PRO A 108 -16.93 -8.95 21.80
C PRO A 108 -16.20 -9.84 20.78
N PRO A 109 -15.25 -10.68 21.23
CA PRO A 109 -14.48 -11.52 20.33
C PRO A 109 -15.48 -12.22 19.40
N SER A 110 -15.34 -11.97 18.10
CA SER A 110 -16.12 -12.69 17.10
C SER A 110 -15.97 -14.17 17.42
N PRO A 111 -17.06 -14.97 17.42
CA PRO A 111 -16.95 -16.40 17.65
C PRO A 111 -15.83 -16.93 16.76
N ALA A 112 -14.98 -17.78 17.32
CA ALA A 112 -13.81 -18.33 16.64
C ALA A 112 -14.16 -18.62 15.18
N PRO A 113 -13.32 -18.20 14.20
CA PRO A 113 -13.62 -18.43 12.80
C PRO A 113 -13.95 -19.91 12.66
N LYS A 114 -15.19 -20.21 12.26
CA LYS A 114 -15.59 -21.56 11.88
C LYS A 114 -14.46 -22.09 10.99
N PRO A 115 -14.01 -23.35 11.17
CA PRO A 115 -12.90 -23.91 10.40
C PRO A 115 -13.08 -23.50 8.96
N ALA A 116 -12.01 -22.95 8.38
CA ALA A 116 -12.07 -22.30 7.08
C ALA A 116 -12.87 -23.21 6.14
N MET A 117 -13.88 -22.69 5.48
CA MET A 117 -14.71 -23.41 4.50
C MET A 117 -13.89 -24.19 3.43
N LEU A 118 -12.58 -23.93 3.38
CA LEU A 118 -11.57 -24.57 2.55
C LEU A 118 -11.08 -25.92 3.09
N ASP A 119 -11.09 -26.15 4.41
CA ASP A 119 -10.62 -27.40 5.05
C ASP A 119 -11.65 -28.54 4.92
N VAL A 120 -12.90 -28.22 4.52
CA VAL A 120 -13.98 -29.17 4.26
C VAL A 120 -14.09 -29.50 2.75
N ARG A 121 -13.03 -29.29 1.96
CA ARG A 121 -13.00 -29.65 0.54
C ARG A 121 -12.12 -30.87 0.29
N PRO A 122 -12.60 -31.88 -0.46
CA PRO A 122 -13.68 -31.81 -1.44
C PRO A 122 -15.08 -31.81 -0.81
N TYR A 123 -15.98 -30.97 -1.34
CA TYR A 123 -17.40 -31.02 -0.96
C TYR A 123 -17.91 -32.47 -1.12
N PRO A 124 -18.73 -32.99 -0.20
CA PRO A 124 -19.46 -34.23 -0.47
C PRO A 124 -20.21 -34.06 -1.80
N GLN A 125 -20.12 -35.06 -2.67
CA GLN A 125 -20.59 -35.01 -4.06
C GLN A 125 -22.07 -34.64 -4.21
N MET A 126 -22.86 -34.72 -3.13
CA MET A 126 -24.28 -34.38 -3.12
C MET A 126 -24.60 -33.39 -2.00
N LEU A 127 -24.22 -32.12 -2.19
CA LEU A 127 -24.92 -31.03 -1.50
C LEU A 127 -26.38 -31.06 -1.99
N SER A 128 -27.32 -31.18 -1.06
CA SER A 128 -28.75 -31.20 -1.38
C SER A 128 -29.16 -29.88 -2.05
N GLY A 129 -29.45 -29.91 -3.35
CA GLY A 129 -29.93 -28.77 -4.14
C GLY A 129 -29.39 -28.73 -5.58
N PRO A 130 -30.06 -28.01 -6.51
CA PRO A 130 -29.57 -27.86 -7.88
C PRO A 130 -28.27 -27.06 -7.91
N ARG A 131 -27.22 -27.59 -8.57
CA ARG A 131 -25.95 -26.87 -8.76
C ARG A 131 -26.14 -25.64 -9.63
N HIS A 132 -25.63 -24.50 -9.16
CA HIS A 132 -25.63 -23.25 -9.91
C HIS A 132 -24.27 -23.01 -10.58
N VAL A 133 -24.24 -23.06 -11.91
CA VAL A 133 -23.03 -22.78 -12.69
C VAL A 133 -22.70 -21.27 -12.61
N PRO A 134 -21.50 -20.88 -12.15
CA PRO A 134 -21.11 -19.47 -12.12
C PRO A 134 -20.98 -18.90 -13.53
N VAL A 135 -21.24 -17.59 -13.66
CA VAL A 135 -21.12 -16.88 -14.94
C VAL A 135 -19.81 -16.09 -14.95
N LEU A 136 -18.99 -16.31 -15.97
CA LEU A 136 -17.79 -15.50 -16.21
C LEU A 136 -18.19 -14.11 -16.70
N VAL A 137 -17.80 -13.09 -15.95
CA VAL A 137 -18.06 -11.67 -16.24
C VAL A 137 -16.71 -10.93 -16.27
N SER A 138 -16.61 -9.93 -17.14
CA SER A 138 -15.47 -9.01 -17.19
C SER A 138 -15.95 -7.62 -16.81
N ALA A 139 -15.45 -7.07 -15.70
CA ALA A 139 -15.65 -5.67 -15.32
C ALA A 139 -14.38 -4.89 -15.66
N GLY A 140 -14.37 -4.17 -16.78
CA GLY A 140 -13.25 -3.29 -17.17
C GLY A 140 -11.89 -3.98 -17.20
N GLU A 141 -11.79 -5.14 -17.87
CA GLU A 141 -10.61 -6.03 -17.93
C GLU A 141 -10.30 -6.79 -16.61
N ILE A 142 -11.19 -6.80 -15.62
CA ILE A 142 -11.09 -7.65 -14.43
C ILE A 142 -12.03 -8.84 -14.60
N PRO A 143 -11.51 -10.05 -14.88
CA PRO A 143 -12.34 -11.25 -14.96
C PRO A 143 -12.70 -11.72 -13.55
N TYR A 144 -13.99 -12.04 -13.34
CA TYR A 144 -14.45 -12.68 -12.12
C TYR A 144 -15.63 -13.60 -12.41
N LEU A 145 -15.83 -14.58 -11.52
CA LEU A 145 -16.96 -15.49 -11.56
C LEU A 145 -18.08 -14.95 -10.68
N ARG A 146 -19.26 -14.74 -11.26
CA ARG A 146 -20.45 -14.33 -10.53
C ARG A 146 -21.30 -15.55 -10.19
N THR A 147 -21.51 -15.78 -8.90
CA THR A 147 -22.36 -16.85 -8.36
C THR A 147 -23.79 -16.36 -8.10
N THR A 148 -23.96 -15.19 -7.49
CA THR A 148 -25.27 -14.62 -7.11
C THR A 148 -25.54 -13.28 -7.80
N LYS A 149 -26.82 -12.91 -7.86
CA LYS A 149 -27.26 -11.55 -8.19
C LYS A 149 -28.26 -11.08 -7.11
N PRO A 150 -28.07 -9.93 -6.44
CA PRO A 150 -26.95 -8.98 -6.54
C PRO A 150 -25.59 -9.56 -6.09
N GLU A 151 -24.50 -8.90 -6.50
CA GLU A 151 -23.15 -9.31 -6.11
C GLU A 151 -22.88 -9.00 -4.63
N PRO A 152 -22.09 -9.82 -3.93
CA PRO A 152 -21.71 -9.52 -2.55
C PRO A 152 -20.91 -8.21 -2.50
N VAL A 153 -21.17 -7.42 -1.47
CA VAL A 153 -20.58 -6.07 -1.29
C VAL A 153 -19.05 -6.12 -1.28
N ALA A 154 -18.45 -7.17 -0.72
CA ALA A 154 -17.00 -7.35 -0.70
C ALA A 154 -16.38 -7.45 -2.11
N VAL A 155 -16.98 -8.25 -3.01
CA VAL A 155 -16.48 -8.44 -4.37
C VAL A 155 -16.68 -7.16 -5.18
N SER A 156 -17.85 -6.53 -5.10
CA SER A 156 -18.11 -5.28 -5.81
C SER A 156 -17.22 -4.14 -5.31
N GLY A 157 -16.96 -4.06 -4.00
CA GLY A 157 -16.02 -3.11 -3.41
C GLY A 157 -14.59 -3.30 -3.92
N MET A 158 -14.09 -4.54 -3.95
CA MET A 158 -12.77 -4.87 -4.49
C MET A 158 -12.66 -4.50 -5.97
N ILE A 159 -13.67 -4.82 -6.78
CA ILE A 159 -13.68 -4.48 -8.21
C ILE A 159 -13.61 -2.96 -8.40
N ARG A 160 -14.40 -2.19 -7.65
CA ARG A 160 -14.35 -0.72 -7.69
C ARG A 160 -12.99 -0.17 -7.30
N GLN A 161 -12.36 -0.70 -6.25
CA GLN A 161 -11.03 -0.27 -5.84
C GLN A 161 -9.98 -0.53 -6.92
N LEU A 162 -10.03 -1.69 -7.57
CA LEU A 162 -9.13 -2.04 -8.66
C LEU A 162 -9.35 -1.15 -9.90
N LEU A 163 -10.60 -0.85 -10.23
CA LEU A 163 -10.95 0.07 -11.32
C LEU A 163 -10.46 1.50 -11.04
N ALA A 164 -10.72 2.03 -9.85
CA ALA A 164 -10.22 3.35 -9.43
C ALA A 164 -8.68 3.42 -9.49
N SER A 165 -8.00 2.35 -9.06
CA SER A 165 -6.54 2.25 -9.14
C SER A 165 -6.02 2.20 -10.57
N ARG A 166 -6.81 1.71 -11.54
CA ARG A 166 -6.46 1.72 -12.97
C ARG A 166 -6.72 3.08 -13.59
N GLU A 167 -7.87 3.68 -13.28
CA GLU A 167 -8.23 5.02 -13.72
C GLU A 167 -7.18 6.05 -13.30
N LYS A 168 -6.75 6.01 -12.03
CA LYS A 168 -5.66 6.86 -11.53
C LYS A 168 -4.38 6.70 -12.35
N ARG A 169 -3.95 5.45 -12.57
CA ARG A 169 -2.74 5.16 -13.37
C ARG A 169 -2.86 5.64 -14.82
N PHE A 170 -4.05 5.51 -15.40
CA PHE A 170 -4.31 6.02 -16.74
C PHE A 170 -4.22 7.55 -16.79
N GLY A 171 -4.85 8.24 -15.82
CA GLY A 171 -4.74 9.70 -15.70
C GLY A 171 -3.30 10.18 -15.52
N GLU A 172 -2.53 9.51 -14.65
CA GLU A 172 -1.10 9.78 -14.46
C GLU A 172 -0.32 9.58 -15.77
N LYS A 173 -0.60 8.51 -16.52
CA LYS A 173 0.02 8.28 -17.84
C LYS A 173 -0.29 9.42 -18.82
N VAL A 174 -1.55 9.86 -18.90
CA VAL A 174 -1.95 10.95 -19.80
C VAL A 174 -1.22 12.25 -19.43
N LEU A 175 -1.15 12.57 -18.13
CA LEU A 175 -0.40 13.73 -17.65
C LEU A 175 1.09 13.63 -18.00
N PHE A 176 1.67 12.45 -17.79
CA PHE A 176 3.06 12.14 -18.10
C PHE A 176 3.40 12.39 -19.57
N MET A 177 2.58 11.86 -20.48
CA MET A 177 2.82 11.98 -21.92
C MET A 177 2.62 13.40 -22.44
N ASN A 178 1.59 14.10 -21.95
CA ASN A 178 1.20 15.39 -22.52
C ASN A 178 1.98 16.57 -21.94
N TYR A 179 2.41 16.49 -20.68
CA TYR A 179 3.06 17.62 -20.00
C TYR A 179 4.53 17.34 -19.72
N TRP A 180 4.84 16.20 -19.08
CA TRP A 180 6.19 15.96 -18.57
C TRP A 180 7.18 15.59 -19.68
N LEU A 181 6.76 14.81 -20.67
CA LEU A 181 7.62 14.42 -21.78
C LEU A 181 8.05 15.64 -22.65
N PRO A 182 7.16 16.56 -23.06
CA PRO A 182 7.57 17.77 -23.77
C PRO A 182 8.50 18.66 -22.95
N ILE A 183 8.22 18.85 -21.65
CA ILE A 183 9.07 19.66 -20.78
C ILE A 183 10.47 19.07 -20.70
N ALA A 184 10.60 17.76 -20.47
CA ALA A 184 11.90 17.13 -20.38
C ALA A 184 12.71 17.22 -21.68
N ARG A 185 12.06 17.13 -22.85
CA ARG A 185 12.74 17.37 -24.13
C ARG A 185 13.24 18.81 -24.25
N ALA A 186 12.46 19.78 -23.79
CA ALA A 186 12.89 21.17 -23.76
C ALA A 186 14.05 21.40 -22.78
N GLU A 187 14.07 20.72 -21.64
CA GLU A 187 15.21 20.75 -20.70
C GLU A 187 16.45 20.11 -21.32
N ASP A 188 16.30 19.00 -22.05
CA ASP A 188 17.41 18.37 -22.79
C ASP A 188 18.00 19.31 -23.85
N GLU A 189 17.14 20.03 -24.59
CA GLU A 189 17.56 21.05 -25.55
C GLU A 189 18.28 22.22 -24.85
N TRP A 190 17.82 22.61 -23.66
CA TRP A 190 18.44 23.66 -22.87
C TRP A 190 19.81 23.24 -22.34
N ASP A 191 19.95 22.02 -21.82
CA ASP A 191 21.23 21.44 -21.39
C ASP A 191 22.23 21.39 -22.56
N ASP A 192 21.75 21.09 -23.78
CA ASP A 192 22.55 21.13 -24.99
C ASP A 192 23.05 22.54 -25.33
N ILE A 193 22.20 23.56 -25.21
CA ILE A 193 22.59 24.97 -25.40
C ILE A 193 23.62 25.38 -24.35
N MET A 194 23.37 25.07 -23.08
CA MET A 194 24.25 25.41 -21.97
C MET A 194 25.63 24.77 -22.12
N TYR A 195 25.68 23.53 -22.60
CA TYR A 195 26.94 22.86 -22.92
C TYR A 195 27.66 23.52 -24.11
N ARG A 196 26.94 23.86 -25.19
CA ARG A 196 27.53 24.45 -26.40
C ARG A 196 28.08 25.85 -26.18
N GLU A 197 27.34 26.70 -25.47
CA GLU A 197 27.67 28.13 -25.33
C GLU A 197 28.55 28.42 -24.12
N PHE A 198 28.34 27.71 -23.01
CA PHE A 198 29.00 28.02 -21.74
C PHE A 198 29.97 26.92 -21.27
N GLY A 199 30.04 25.79 -21.98
CA GLY A 199 30.90 24.66 -21.60
C GLY A 199 30.60 24.09 -20.21
N ILE A 200 29.38 24.34 -19.69
CA ILE A 200 28.97 23.87 -18.37
C ILE A 200 28.73 22.37 -18.48
N VAL A 201 29.61 21.59 -17.85
CA VAL A 201 29.52 20.15 -17.77
C VAL A 201 28.86 19.78 -16.45
N ASP A 202 27.73 19.09 -16.51
CA ASP A 202 27.11 18.54 -15.31
C ASP A 202 28.08 17.55 -14.63
N GLN A 203 28.34 17.77 -13.34
CA GLN A 203 29.37 17.04 -12.57
C GLN A 203 29.04 15.54 -12.40
N ASP A 204 27.79 15.14 -12.65
CA ASP A 204 27.25 13.78 -12.50
C ASP A 204 27.30 12.99 -13.81
N TRP A 205 28.39 13.10 -14.58
CA TRP A 205 28.63 12.16 -15.69
C TRP A 205 28.82 10.76 -15.09
N ASP A 206 27.83 9.89 -15.29
CA ASP A 206 28.00 8.46 -15.05
C ASP A 206 29.31 8.02 -15.74
N LYS A 207 30.13 7.19 -15.08
CA LYS A 207 31.44 6.70 -15.59
C LYS A 207 31.39 6.04 -17.00
N SER A 208 30.18 5.85 -17.52
CA SER A 208 29.81 5.41 -18.86
C SER A 208 29.94 6.51 -19.94
N GLY A 209 30.10 7.77 -19.55
CA GLY A 209 30.18 8.91 -20.49
C GLY A 209 28.85 9.26 -21.16
N ASN A 210 27.74 8.66 -20.71
CA ASN A 210 26.42 8.92 -21.25
C ASN A 210 25.74 10.03 -20.43
N ARG A 211 25.38 11.14 -21.08
CA ARG A 211 24.53 12.15 -20.43
C ARG A 211 23.17 11.53 -20.20
N GLY A 212 22.73 11.49 -18.95
CA GLY A 212 21.38 11.06 -18.62
C GLY A 212 20.38 12.10 -19.10
N THR A 213 19.92 11.99 -20.35
CA THR A 213 18.85 12.82 -20.93
C THR A 213 17.57 12.68 -20.10
N TRP A 214 16.94 13.79 -19.75
CA TRP A 214 15.68 13.87 -19.03
C TRP A 214 14.59 13.10 -19.76
N GLY A 215 14.48 13.27 -21.09
CA GLY A 215 13.59 12.53 -21.96
C GLY A 215 13.82 11.02 -21.91
N HIS A 216 15.08 10.57 -21.91
CA HIS A 216 15.42 9.14 -21.86
C HIS A 216 14.97 8.48 -20.55
N ALA A 217 15.09 9.18 -19.42
CA ALA A 217 14.60 8.68 -18.14
C ALA A 217 13.07 8.46 -18.16
N LEU A 218 12.34 9.38 -18.81
CA LEU A 218 10.89 9.28 -18.94
C LEU A 218 10.47 8.17 -19.91
N GLU A 219 11.16 8.02 -21.05
CA GLU A 219 10.91 6.94 -22.01
C GLU A 219 11.16 5.56 -21.39
N ARG A 220 12.22 5.43 -20.58
CA ARG A 220 12.48 4.22 -19.82
C ARG A 220 11.33 3.91 -18.85
N ALA A 221 10.88 4.91 -18.10
CA ALA A 221 9.76 4.76 -17.17
C ALA A 221 8.44 4.42 -17.89
N GLU A 222 8.19 5.00 -19.08
CA GLU A 222 7.03 4.64 -19.90
C GLU A 222 7.10 3.18 -20.34
N LYS A 223 8.25 2.73 -20.83
CA LYS A 223 8.46 1.35 -21.26
C LYS A 223 8.22 0.37 -20.12
N GLU A 224 8.77 0.63 -18.94
CA GLU A 224 8.55 -0.19 -17.74
C GLU A 224 7.05 -0.24 -17.35
N ASN A 225 6.35 0.90 -17.43
CA ASN A 225 4.92 0.99 -17.17
C ASN A 225 4.09 0.19 -18.19
N LEU A 226 4.44 0.28 -19.48
CA LEU A 226 3.80 -0.47 -20.55
C LEU A 226 4.00 -1.99 -20.36
N GLU A 227 5.22 -2.41 -20.05
CA GLU A 227 5.53 -3.80 -19.74
C GLU A 227 4.79 -4.29 -18.50
N ALA A 228 4.68 -3.48 -17.44
CA ALA A 228 3.88 -3.80 -16.26
C ALA A 228 2.38 -3.94 -16.57
N ALA A 229 1.84 -3.07 -17.43
CA ALA A 229 0.46 -3.14 -17.89
C ALA A 229 0.21 -4.40 -18.74
N ASN A 230 1.11 -4.70 -19.67
CA ASN A 230 1.06 -5.92 -20.50
C ASN A 230 1.14 -7.19 -19.64
N ARG A 231 2.04 -7.23 -18.65
CA ARG A 231 2.12 -8.33 -17.67
C ARG A 231 0.81 -8.51 -16.91
N SER A 232 0.18 -7.40 -16.49
CA SER A 232 -1.10 -7.43 -15.78
C SER A 232 -2.24 -7.96 -16.67
N ARG A 233 -2.28 -7.55 -17.95
CA ARG A 233 -3.25 -8.04 -18.94
C ARG A 233 -3.03 -9.51 -19.27
N ALA A 234 -1.79 -9.96 -19.42
CA ALA A 234 -1.46 -11.38 -19.63
C ALA A 234 -1.91 -12.24 -18.45
N LYS A 235 -1.65 -11.78 -17.21
CA LYS A 235 -2.16 -12.43 -16.00
C LYS A 235 -3.68 -12.52 -15.98
N ALA A 236 -4.37 -11.43 -16.31
CA ALA A 236 -5.84 -11.41 -16.39
C ALA A 236 -6.35 -12.43 -17.41
N LYS A 237 -5.77 -12.48 -18.63
CA LYS A 237 -6.13 -13.48 -19.65
C LYS A 237 -5.93 -14.91 -19.14
N ALA A 238 -4.81 -15.20 -18.50
CA ALA A 238 -4.55 -16.53 -17.92
C ALA A 238 -5.56 -16.90 -16.82
N VAL A 239 -5.96 -15.93 -15.98
CA VAL A 239 -7.03 -16.13 -14.98
C VAL A 239 -8.36 -16.41 -15.67
N THR A 240 -8.71 -15.67 -16.72
CA THR A 240 -9.94 -15.88 -17.50
C THR A 240 -10.02 -17.30 -18.06
N VAL A 241 -8.93 -17.81 -18.64
CA VAL A 241 -8.87 -19.18 -19.18
C VAL A 241 -9.10 -20.21 -18.08
N ARG A 242 -8.48 -20.03 -16.90
CA ARG A 242 -8.71 -20.90 -15.73
C ARG A 242 -10.17 -20.84 -15.26
N MET A 243 -10.75 -19.65 -15.18
CA MET A 243 -12.15 -19.47 -14.80
C MET A 243 -13.10 -20.11 -15.82
N GLN A 244 -12.79 -20.03 -17.11
CA GLN A 244 -13.57 -20.70 -18.16
C GLN A 244 -13.55 -22.22 -17.98
N ARG A 245 -12.37 -22.81 -17.71
CA ARG A 245 -12.26 -24.24 -17.43
C ARG A 245 -13.12 -24.66 -16.24
N ILE A 246 -13.11 -23.88 -15.15
CA ILE A 246 -13.97 -24.14 -13.98
C ILE A 246 -15.44 -24.12 -14.38
N VAL A 247 -15.86 -23.12 -15.15
CA VAL A 247 -17.25 -23.03 -15.64
C VAL A 247 -17.61 -24.25 -16.49
N GLU A 248 -16.71 -24.71 -17.37
CA GLU A 248 -16.93 -25.91 -18.19
C GLU A 248 -17.05 -27.19 -17.34
N GLU A 249 -16.18 -27.37 -16.34
CA GLU A 249 -16.25 -28.50 -15.40
C GLU A 249 -17.56 -28.50 -14.61
N GLU A 250 -17.98 -27.35 -14.08
CA GLU A 250 -19.27 -27.18 -13.40
C GLU A 250 -20.46 -27.43 -14.33
N THR A 251 -20.41 -26.99 -15.59
CA THR A 251 -21.47 -27.32 -16.56
C THR A 251 -21.58 -28.82 -16.80
N LYS A 252 -20.47 -29.56 -16.87
CA LYS A 252 -20.47 -31.01 -17.07
C LYS A 252 -21.09 -31.72 -15.86
N LEU A 253 -20.76 -31.27 -14.65
CA LEU A 253 -21.36 -31.81 -13.42
C LEU A 253 -22.87 -31.53 -13.35
N ALA A 254 -23.30 -30.30 -13.64
CA ALA A 254 -24.72 -29.94 -13.66
C ALA A 254 -25.53 -30.81 -14.63
N VAL A 255 -24.96 -31.15 -15.79
CA VAL A 255 -25.61 -32.03 -16.79
C VAL A 255 -25.74 -33.46 -16.27
N ARG A 256 -24.71 -34.00 -15.61
CA ARG A 256 -24.76 -35.35 -15.00
C ARG A 256 -25.84 -35.45 -13.92
N GLU A 257 -26.09 -34.36 -13.19
CA GLU A 257 -27.08 -34.28 -12.13
C GLU A 257 -28.52 -34.03 -12.63
N GLY A 258 -28.73 -33.91 -13.94
CA GLY A 258 -30.07 -33.69 -14.47
C GLY A 258 -30.48 -32.23 -14.62
N VAL A 259 -29.61 -31.27 -14.31
CA VAL A 259 -29.95 -29.83 -14.33
C VAL A 259 -29.81 -29.26 -15.74
N THR A 260 -30.84 -28.56 -16.21
CA THR A 260 -30.77 -27.85 -17.50
C THR A 260 -29.98 -26.55 -17.34
N VAL A 261 -28.90 -26.40 -18.10
CA VAL A 261 -28.07 -25.19 -18.07
C VAL A 261 -28.48 -24.26 -19.21
N VAL A 262 -29.06 -23.12 -18.85
CA VAL A 262 -29.40 -22.04 -19.78
C VAL A 262 -28.40 -20.91 -19.60
N ARG A 263 -27.77 -20.46 -20.69
CA ARG A 263 -26.98 -19.22 -20.69
C ARG A 263 -27.75 -18.10 -21.38
N GLY A 264 -27.64 -16.90 -20.82
CA GLY A 264 -28.35 -15.71 -21.29
C GLY A 264 -29.58 -15.38 -20.43
N ARG A 265 -30.21 -14.25 -20.73
CA ARG A 265 -31.42 -13.80 -20.02
C ARG A 265 -32.64 -14.52 -20.61
N LYS A 266 -33.42 -15.20 -19.77
CA LYS A 266 -34.65 -15.92 -20.17
C LYS A 266 -35.56 -14.96 -20.97
N GLY A 267 -35.98 -15.36 -22.16
CA GLY A 267 -36.92 -14.61 -23.01
C GLY A 267 -36.29 -13.53 -23.92
N ARG A 268 -34.96 -13.43 -24.04
CA ARG A 268 -34.31 -12.56 -25.04
C ARG A 268 -33.78 -13.35 -26.22
N PRO A 269 -33.81 -12.80 -27.45
CA PRO A 269 -33.16 -13.41 -28.61
C PRO A 269 -31.66 -13.55 -28.30
N GLY A 270 -31.21 -14.79 -28.09
CA GLY A 270 -29.85 -15.11 -27.62
C GLY A 270 -29.77 -16.03 -26.40
N SER A 271 -30.89 -16.35 -25.73
CA SER A 271 -30.87 -17.42 -24.71
C SER A 271 -30.67 -18.78 -25.39
N ARG A 272 -29.50 -19.40 -25.21
CA ARG A 272 -29.20 -20.74 -25.71
C ARG A 272 -29.24 -21.73 -24.56
N VAL A 273 -30.03 -22.79 -24.72
CA VAL A 273 -29.94 -23.97 -23.87
C VAL A 273 -28.69 -24.73 -24.32
N ILE A 274 -27.69 -24.83 -23.44
CA ILE A 274 -26.39 -25.40 -23.82
C ILE A 274 -26.39 -26.91 -23.66
N ALA A 275 -27.06 -27.42 -22.63
CA ALA A 275 -27.14 -28.84 -22.39
C ALA A 275 -28.46 -29.21 -21.72
N ARG A 276 -29.06 -30.28 -22.22
CA ARG A 276 -30.19 -30.97 -21.60
C ARG A 276 -29.69 -32.27 -20.99
N PRO A 277 -30.23 -32.68 -19.84
CA PRO A 277 -29.88 -33.98 -19.27
C PRO A 277 -30.33 -35.09 -20.22
N VAL A 278 -29.50 -36.12 -20.35
CA VAL A 278 -29.86 -37.35 -21.07
C VAL A 278 -31.00 -37.99 -20.29
N LYS A 279 -32.19 -38.10 -20.90
CA LYS A 279 -33.30 -38.85 -20.30
C LYS A 279 -32.80 -40.28 -20.10
N LYS A 280 -32.68 -40.74 -18.85
CA LYS A 280 -32.50 -42.17 -18.57
C LYS A 280 -33.74 -42.87 -19.09
N THR A 281 -33.62 -43.52 -20.25
CA THR A 281 -34.63 -44.48 -20.71
C THR A 281 -34.58 -45.62 -19.70
N LEU A 282 -35.54 -45.65 -18.78
CA LEU A 282 -35.80 -46.79 -17.92
C LEU A 282 -36.18 -47.95 -18.86
N SER A 283 -35.23 -48.83 -19.19
CA SER A 283 -35.58 -50.14 -19.74
C SER A 283 -36.20 -50.92 -18.59
N THR A 284 -37.52 -50.96 -18.59
CA THR A 284 -38.30 -51.94 -17.83
C THR A 284 -37.87 -53.33 -18.28
N SER A 285 -37.34 -54.12 -17.34
CA SER A 285 -37.17 -55.57 -17.45
C SER A 285 -37.39 -56.14 -16.06
#